data_AF-A0A1I3VH70-F1
#
_entry.id   AF-A0A1I3VH70-F1
#
_cell.length_a   1.000
_cell.length_b   1.000
_cell.length_c   1.000
_cell.angle_alpha   90.00
_cell.angle_beta   90.00
_cell.angle_gamma   90.00
#
_symmetry.space_group_name_H-M   'P 1'
#
loop_
_entity.id
_entity.type
_entity.pdbx_description
1 polymer ?
#
loop_
_entity_poly.entity_id
_entity_poly.type
_entity_poly.pdbx_seq_one_letter_code
_entity_poly.pdbx_strand_id
1 'polypeptide(L)'
;MPRPSSAPIFVHSGWRCSSTYVWHRFRAVPEVTAYYEPWHEQLARLTPEWIERERPATSGLRHPNEGRPYLSEFAGLLKPGGGVRAFETRLALDGYFLPAEQEDPGQAAYVETVIAAARREDRTPVLACCRTLGRIGWLRRRFGGTHIVLIRDPVQQWRSFYSLRKRPRPTYFELCQYVILSEAAGGEAGARRLGLAAGKGELADRIQAVRRRLKRAPARVSFAAFLAVYVLSYVAALPRADLVIDVDRLGADPEYARTMATAIEVLTGVRLDFSDCRTPAPHAGRLPVDYRKEAVAMIEALDLSATLTAPGPVQTLYRKLVRALPERERATPWARMLALWRGRGARLGAARA
;
A
#
# COMPACT_ATOMS: atom_id res chain seq x y z
N MET A 1 3.26 32.57 -12.57
CA MET A 1 2.86 31.16 -12.37
C MET A 1 1.72 31.12 -11.36
N PRO A 2 0.70 30.27 -11.50
CA PRO A 2 -0.33 30.11 -10.48
C PRO A 2 0.34 29.64 -9.18
N ARG A 3 -0.04 30.21 -8.04
CA ARG A 3 0.43 29.72 -6.73
C ARG A 3 -0.18 28.32 -6.48
N PRO A 4 0.58 27.38 -5.91
CA PRO A 4 0.04 26.11 -5.44
C PRO A 4 -1.14 26.34 -4.48
N SER A 5 -2.15 25.48 -4.56
CA SER A 5 -3.32 25.56 -3.68
C SER A 5 -2.91 25.35 -2.21
N SER A 6 -3.47 26.11 -1.27
CA SER A 6 -3.31 25.85 0.17
C SER A 6 -4.15 24.65 0.67
N ALA A 7 -4.92 24.04 -0.22
CA ALA A 7 -5.66 22.81 0.04
C ALA A 7 -4.69 21.63 0.17
N PRO A 8 -4.96 20.67 1.09
CA PRO A 8 -4.11 19.51 1.24
C PRO A 8 -4.14 18.60 0.02
N ILE A 9 -3.02 17.93 -0.23
CA ILE A 9 -2.90 16.86 -1.24
C ILE A 9 -2.66 15.55 -0.48
N PHE A 10 -3.55 14.59 -0.67
CA PHE A 10 -3.42 13.26 -0.09
C PHE A 10 -2.97 12.27 -1.17
N VAL A 11 -1.86 11.57 -0.91
CA VAL A 11 -1.39 10.48 -1.78
C VAL A 11 -1.62 9.17 -1.05
N HIS A 12 -2.58 8.40 -1.54
CA HIS A 12 -3.00 7.11 -1.00
C HIS A 12 -2.36 5.98 -1.78
N SER A 13 -1.81 5.00 -1.09
CA SER A 13 -1.26 3.81 -1.75
C SER A 13 -1.41 2.56 -0.90
N GLY A 14 -1.14 1.39 -1.47
CA GLY A 14 -0.75 0.24 -0.67
C GLY A 14 0.75 0.29 -0.36
N TRP A 15 1.22 -0.52 0.59
CA TRP A 15 2.66 -0.70 0.79
C TRP A 15 3.33 -1.15 -0.51
N ARG A 16 4.58 -0.75 -0.76
CA ARG A 16 5.37 -1.16 -1.95
C ARG A 16 4.68 -0.83 -3.30
N CYS A 17 3.87 0.23 -3.32
CA CYS A 17 3.20 0.78 -4.50
C CYS A 17 3.89 2.08 -4.98
N SER A 18 5.22 2.12 -4.97
CA SER A 18 6.04 3.28 -5.39
C SER A 18 5.71 4.62 -4.70
N SER A 19 5.03 4.59 -3.53
CA SER A 19 4.65 5.80 -2.79
C SER A 19 5.84 6.65 -2.37
N THR A 20 6.96 6.04 -1.97
CA THR A 20 8.17 6.78 -1.62
C THR A 20 8.74 7.55 -2.81
N TYR A 21 8.66 7.02 -4.03
CA TYR A 21 9.11 7.75 -5.22
C TYR A 21 8.20 8.96 -5.48
N VAL A 22 6.88 8.77 -5.50
CA VAL A 22 5.92 9.87 -5.72
C VAL A 22 6.04 10.93 -4.63
N TRP A 23 6.13 10.52 -3.36
CA TRP A 23 6.39 11.41 -2.23
C TRP A 23 7.69 12.20 -2.41
N HIS A 24 8.78 11.56 -2.85
CA HIS A 24 10.05 12.24 -3.08
C HIS A 24 9.93 13.29 -4.19
N ARG A 25 9.14 13.05 -5.24
CA ARG A 25 8.88 14.06 -6.29
C ARG A 25 8.14 15.27 -5.73
N PHE A 26 7.14 15.07 -4.87
CA PHE A 26 6.53 16.18 -4.14
C PHE A 26 7.53 16.90 -3.23
N ARG A 27 8.31 16.16 -2.43
CA ARG A 27 9.29 16.73 -1.50
C ARG A 27 10.34 17.63 -2.17
N ALA A 28 10.65 17.38 -3.44
CA ALA A 28 11.58 18.18 -4.21
C ALA A 28 11.03 19.57 -4.61
N VAL A 29 9.73 19.83 -4.43
CA VAL A 29 9.08 21.09 -4.76
C VAL A 29 9.16 22.05 -3.56
N PRO A 30 9.80 23.23 -3.67
CA PRO A 30 9.99 24.17 -2.55
C PRO A 30 8.70 24.68 -1.89
N GLU A 31 7.62 24.75 -2.67
CA GLU A 31 6.31 25.28 -2.26
C GLU A 31 5.46 24.26 -1.50
N VAL A 32 5.92 23.03 -1.31
CA VAL A 32 5.17 21.99 -0.60
C VAL A 32 5.91 21.50 0.64
N THR A 33 5.15 21.06 1.64
CA THR A 33 5.67 20.26 2.75
C THR A 33 5.13 18.85 2.62
N ALA A 34 5.99 17.91 2.23
CA ALA A 34 5.62 16.53 1.97
C ALA A 34 5.91 15.61 3.17
N TYR A 35 4.85 15.23 3.89
CA TYR A 35 4.92 14.31 5.02
C TYR A 35 4.98 12.85 4.56
N TYR A 36 6.05 12.15 4.94
CA TYR A 36 6.24 10.73 4.67
C TYR A 36 5.53 9.86 5.70
N GLU A 37 4.59 9.03 5.26
CA GLU A 37 3.86 8.07 6.09
C GLU A 37 3.31 8.67 7.41
N PRO A 38 2.46 9.72 7.36
CA PRO A 38 1.88 10.37 8.55
C PRO A 38 0.98 9.48 9.42
N TRP A 39 0.78 8.21 9.05
CA TRP A 39 0.13 7.22 9.91
C TRP A 39 1.06 6.10 10.36
N HIS A 40 2.38 6.31 10.34
CA HIS A 40 3.31 5.31 10.85
C HIS A 40 3.36 5.32 12.39
N GLU A 41 3.24 4.17 13.03
CA GLU A 41 3.21 4.06 14.50
C GLU A 41 4.47 4.59 15.19
N GLN A 42 5.59 4.65 14.46
CA GLN A 42 6.85 5.22 14.95
C GLN A 42 6.73 6.70 15.35
N LEU A 43 5.77 7.43 14.77
CA LEU A 43 5.53 8.82 15.09
C LEU A 43 5.13 9.03 16.55
N ALA A 44 4.61 8.00 17.24
CA ALA A 44 4.30 8.08 18.67
C ALA A 44 5.55 8.23 19.56
N ARG A 45 6.72 7.85 19.06
CA ARG A 45 7.99 7.80 19.81
C ARG A 45 9.14 8.52 19.10
N LEU A 46 8.84 9.26 18.03
CA LEU A 46 9.85 9.93 17.21
C LEU A 46 10.63 10.96 18.05
N THR A 47 11.95 10.98 17.94
CA THR A 47 12.82 11.98 18.59
C THR A 47 13.68 12.67 17.53
N PRO A 48 14.32 13.82 17.83
CA PRO A 48 15.25 14.45 16.90
C PRO A 48 16.37 13.52 16.46
N GLU A 49 16.94 12.74 17.38
CA GLU A 49 18.02 11.79 17.09
C GLU A 49 17.55 10.65 16.18
N TRP A 50 16.29 10.23 16.34
CA TRP A 50 15.72 9.21 15.47
C TRP A 50 15.45 9.75 14.07
N ILE A 51 14.94 10.99 13.94
CA ILE A 51 14.82 11.66 12.65
C ILE A 51 16.17 11.65 11.93
N GLU A 52 17.26 12.05 12.59
CA GLU A 52 18.58 12.10 11.97
C GLU A 52 19.11 10.74 11.51
N ARG A 53 18.68 9.64 12.15
CA ARG A 53 19.05 8.27 11.80
C ARG A 53 18.22 7.67 10.66
N GLU A 54 16.98 8.11 10.46
CA GLU A 54 16.07 7.58 9.42
C GLU A 54 16.36 8.21 8.05
N ARG A 55 17.49 7.84 7.47
CA ARG A 55 17.97 8.32 6.17
C ARG A 55 17.82 7.24 5.10
N PRO A 56 17.81 7.62 3.80
CA PRO A 56 17.78 6.64 2.72
C PRO A 56 18.87 5.57 2.85
N ALA A 57 20.09 5.98 3.18
CA ALA A 57 21.26 5.11 3.37
C ALA A 57 21.13 4.07 4.51
N THR A 58 20.29 4.32 5.52
CA THR A 58 20.18 3.49 6.73
C THR A 58 18.85 2.73 6.83
N SER A 59 17.86 3.10 6.02
CA SER A 59 16.50 2.55 6.07
C SER A 59 16.35 1.08 5.61
N GLY A 60 17.37 0.51 4.96
CA GLY A 60 17.29 -0.82 4.35
C GLY A 60 16.28 -0.93 3.20
N LEU A 61 15.70 0.20 2.77
CA LEU A 61 14.82 0.32 1.62
C LEU A 61 15.64 0.61 0.35
N ARG A 62 15.14 0.19 -0.82
CA ARG A 62 15.80 0.39 -2.12
C ARG A 62 15.50 1.79 -2.68
N HIS A 63 15.95 2.84 -1.99
CA HIS A 63 15.83 4.24 -2.43
C HIS A 63 17.23 4.85 -2.66
N PRO A 64 17.37 5.90 -3.49
CA PRO A 64 18.65 6.61 -3.66
C PRO A 64 19.21 7.08 -2.30
N ASN A 65 20.51 6.93 -2.06
CA ASN A 65 21.14 7.09 -0.73
C ASN A 65 21.35 8.55 -0.27
N GLU A 66 21.03 9.53 -1.10
CA GLU A 66 21.27 10.95 -0.85
C GLU A 66 20.00 11.66 -0.40
N GLY A 67 20.12 12.59 0.55
CA GLY A 67 19.02 13.51 0.92
C GLY A 67 18.80 13.70 2.42
N ARG A 68 17.86 14.60 2.72
CA ARG A 68 17.36 14.87 4.08
C ARG A 68 16.71 13.61 4.68
N PRO A 69 16.75 13.42 6.01
CA PRO A 69 16.08 12.29 6.64
C PRO A 69 14.58 12.21 6.30
N TYR A 70 14.02 11.00 6.21
CA TYR A 70 12.65 10.78 5.73
C TYR A 70 11.57 11.52 6.54
N LEU A 71 11.84 11.75 7.82
CA LEU A 71 10.86 12.27 8.78
C LEU A 71 11.17 13.71 9.20
N SER A 72 12.03 14.42 8.47
CA SER A 72 12.48 15.76 8.86
C SER A 72 11.34 16.79 8.95
N GLU A 73 10.29 16.59 8.18
CA GLU A 73 9.09 17.43 8.11
C GLU A 73 8.28 17.36 9.41
N PHE A 74 8.52 16.36 10.27
CA PHE A 74 7.91 16.26 11.59
C PHE A 74 8.72 16.93 12.71
N ALA A 75 9.92 17.47 12.44
CA ALA A 75 10.80 18.02 13.49
C ALA A 75 10.11 19.14 14.29
N GLY A 76 9.43 20.07 13.61
CA GLY A 76 8.66 21.16 14.25
C GLY A 76 7.36 20.71 14.94
N LEU A 77 7.01 19.43 14.84
CA LEU A 77 5.80 18.84 15.43
C LEU A 77 6.11 17.95 16.64
N LEU A 78 7.39 17.80 17.02
CA LEU A 78 7.77 16.97 18.16
C LEU A 78 7.33 17.59 19.49
N LYS A 79 6.96 16.73 20.44
CA LYS A 79 6.74 17.08 21.84
C LYS A 79 8.09 17.08 22.58
N PRO A 80 8.25 17.83 23.69
CA PRO A 80 9.48 17.82 24.49
C PRO A 80 9.93 16.42 24.94
N GLY A 81 8.98 15.53 25.26
CA GLY A 81 9.25 14.14 25.66
C GLY A 81 9.32 13.12 24.51
N GLY A 82 9.37 13.58 23.26
CA GLY A 82 9.31 12.73 22.07
C GLY A 82 7.88 12.41 21.61
N GLY A 83 7.80 11.94 20.37
CA GLY A 83 6.56 11.71 19.64
C GLY A 83 6.01 12.98 18.98
N VAL A 84 5.28 12.79 17.89
CA VAL A 84 4.59 13.86 17.16
C VAL A 84 3.35 14.31 17.95
N ARG A 85 3.13 15.62 18.01
CA ARG A 85 1.96 16.24 18.66
C ARG A 85 0.66 15.68 18.08
N ALA A 86 -0.31 15.40 18.97
CA ALA A 86 -1.62 14.80 18.65
C ALA A 86 -1.59 13.40 18.00
N PHE A 87 -0.41 12.81 17.74
CA PHE A 87 -0.35 11.45 17.20
C PHE A 87 -0.56 10.41 18.30
N GLU A 88 -1.48 9.48 18.07
CA GLU A 88 -1.73 8.31 18.90
C GLU A 88 -1.39 7.03 18.11
N THR A 89 -0.78 6.02 18.74
CA THR A 89 -0.40 4.75 18.08
C THR A 89 -1.58 4.08 17.39
N ARG A 90 -2.80 4.18 17.97
CA ARG A 90 -4.03 3.63 17.40
C ARG A 90 -4.27 4.09 15.95
N LEU A 91 -3.92 5.34 15.63
CA LEU A 91 -4.19 5.93 14.33
C LEU A 91 -3.54 5.12 13.20
N ALA A 92 -2.43 4.43 13.49
CA ALA A 92 -1.66 3.72 12.48
C ALA A 92 -2.50 2.69 11.72
N LEU A 93 -3.23 1.81 12.40
CA LEU A 93 -4.06 0.79 11.75
C LEU A 93 -5.51 0.76 12.23
N ASP A 94 -5.84 1.32 13.40
CA ASP A 94 -7.21 1.26 13.90
C ASP A 94 -8.11 2.13 13.03
N GLY A 95 -9.30 1.60 12.71
CA GLY A 95 -10.16 2.22 11.71
C GLY A 95 -9.47 2.34 10.35
N TYR A 96 -8.69 1.35 9.91
CA TYR A 96 -8.12 1.37 8.55
C TYR A 96 -9.21 1.64 7.51
N PHE A 97 -10.37 1.01 7.68
CA PHE A 97 -11.62 1.25 6.93
C PHE A 97 -12.57 2.18 7.71
N LEU A 98 -12.13 3.40 8.03
CA LEU A 98 -12.96 4.38 8.74
C LEU A 98 -14.08 4.89 7.81
N PRO A 99 -15.37 4.71 8.17
CA PRO A 99 -16.50 5.24 7.42
C PRO A 99 -16.44 6.77 7.30
N ALA A 100 -16.92 7.31 6.17
CA ALA A 100 -16.84 8.75 5.90
C ALA A 100 -17.54 9.61 6.97
N GLU A 101 -18.68 9.14 7.46
CA GLU A 101 -19.51 9.83 8.45
C GLU A 101 -19.07 9.61 9.90
N GLN A 102 -18.17 8.65 10.16
CA GLN A 102 -17.75 8.35 11.53
C GLN A 102 -16.89 9.49 12.10
N GLU A 103 -17.22 9.95 13.31
CA GLU A 103 -16.41 10.93 14.04
C GLU A 103 -15.17 10.25 14.65
N ASP A 104 -14.01 10.88 14.49
CA ASP A 104 -12.77 10.54 15.21
C ASP A 104 -12.03 11.85 15.51
N PRO A 105 -12.39 12.54 16.62
CA PRO A 105 -11.81 13.85 16.95
C PRO A 105 -10.29 13.80 17.15
N GLY A 106 -9.75 12.69 17.68
CA GLY A 106 -8.31 12.54 17.88
C GLY A 106 -7.55 12.42 16.55
N GLN A 107 -8.06 11.64 15.61
CA GLN A 107 -7.50 11.58 14.26
C GLN A 107 -7.66 12.91 13.52
N ALA A 108 -8.79 13.60 13.72
CA ALA A 108 -9.03 14.89 13.10
C ALA A 108 -8.03 15.94 13.58
N ALA A 109 -7.88 16.09 14.90
CA ALA A 109 -6.93 17.01 15.51
C ALA A 109 -5.48 16.74 15.08
N TYR A 110 -5.10 15.47 14.92
CA TYR A 110 -3.79 15.09 14.39
C TYR A 110 -3.58 15.58 12.96
N VAL A 111 -4.52 15.29 12.06
CA VAL A 111 -4.40 15.68 10.65
C VAL A 111 -4.41 17.21 10.49
N GLU A 112 -5.25 17.90 11.26
CA GLU A 112 -5.26 19.37 11.32
C GLU A 112 -3.92 19.93 11.78
N THR A 113 -3.30 19.32 12.81
CA THR A 113 -1.97 19.72 13.29
C THR A 113 -0.92 19.62 12.20
N VAL A 114 -0.92 18.54 11.42
CA VAL A 114 0.01 18.30 10.31
C VAL A 114 -0.24 19.31 9.16
N ILE A 115 -1.50 19.50 8.76
CA ILE A 115 -1.88 20.45 7.71
C ILE A 115 -1.54 21.89 8.11
N ALA A 116 -1.87 22.29 9.33
CA ALA A 116 -1.62 23.62 9.85
C ALA A 116 -0.11 23.93 9.92
N ALA A 117 0.74 22.94 10.19
CA ALA A 117 2.18 23.15 10.20
C ALA A 117 2.74 23.54 8.84
N ALA A 118 2.33 22.87 7.76
CA ALA A 118 2.72 23.27 6.40
C ALA A 118 2.21 24.68 6.05
N ARG A 119 0.95 24.97 6.41
CA ARG A 119 0.32 26.27 6.12
C ARG A 119 0.97 27.43 6.85
N ARG A 120 1.48 27.24 8.07
CA ARG A 120 2.23 28.28 8.79
C ARG A 120 3.53 28.67 8.09
N GLU A 121 4.05 27.81 7.22
CA GLU A 121 5.22 28.09 6.37
C GLU A 121 4.81 28.53 4.95
N ASP A 122 3.53 28.88 4.73
CA ASP A 122 2.97 29.21 3.41
C ASP A 122 3.18 28.12 2.35
N ARG A 123 3.21 26.85 2.78
CA ARG A 123 3.40 25.68 1.90
C ARG A 123 2.16 24.80 1.79
N THR A 124 2.00 24.17 0.63
CA THR A 124 0.95 23.16 0.40
C THR A 124 1.26 21.88 1.18
N PRO A 125 0.34 21.39 2.04
CA PRO A 125 0.55 20.12 2.73
C PRO A 125 0.34 18.93 1.80
N VAL A 126 1.33 18.05 1.70
CA VAL A 126 1.23 16.77 0.99
C VAL A 126 1.36 15.63 2.00
N LEU A 127 0.34 14.78 2.12
CA LEU A 127 0.33 13.64 3.04
C LEU A 127 0.35 12.34 2.23
N ALA A 128 1.52 11.71 2.13
CA ALA A 128 1.70 10.47 1.37
C ALA A 128 1.77 9.26 2.29
N CYS A 129 0.80 8.36 2.21
CA CYS A 129 0.71 7.24 3.15
C CYS A 129 0.12 5.97 2.56
N CYS A 130 0.73 4.84 2.92
CA CYS A 130 0.25 3.52 2.54
C CYS A 130 -0.85 2.94 3.44
N ARG A 131 -1.31 3.70 4.45
CA ARG A 131 -2.32 3.28 5.44
C ARG A 131 -3.66 3.99 5.31
N THR A 132 -3.84 4.78 4.24
CA THR A 132 -4.99 5.70 4.14
C THR A 132 -6.00 5.34 3.05
N LEU A 133 -5.77 4.28 2.24
CA LEU A 133 -6.70 3.87 1.18
C LEU A 133 -8.10 3.56 1.74
N GLY A 134 -8.20 2.81 2.84
CA GLY A 134 -9.48 2.42 3.41
C GLY A 134 -10.29 3.58 4.03
N ARG A 135 -9.63 4.72 4.32
CA ARG A 135 -10.22 5.90 5.01
C ARG A 135 -10.22 7.17 4.18
N ILE A 136 -9.97 7.07 2.88
CA ILE A 136 -10.02 8.19 1.94
C ILE A 136 -11.36 8.94 1.96
N GLY A 137 -12.49 8.24 2.13
CA GLY A 137 -13.79 8.89 2.24
C GLY A 137 -13.92 9.78 3.47
N TRP A 138 -13.40 9.31 4.60
CA TRP A 138 -13.31 10.13 5.81
C TRP A 138 -12.40 11.33 5.60
N LEU A 139 -11.17 11.12 5.09
CA LEU A 139 -10.23 12.21 4.84
C LEU A 139 -10.80 13.29 3.90
N ARG A 140 -11.44 12.87 2.80
CA ARG A 140 -12.07 13.79 1.83
C ARG A 140 -13.18 14.62 2.46
N ARG A 141 -14.07 13.98 3.23
CA ARG A 141 -15.20 14.67 3.86
C ARG A 141 -14.74 15.70 4.90
N ARG A 142 -13.67 15.40 5.66
CA ARG A 142 -13.20 16.27 6.75
C ARG A 142 -12.24 17.37 6.29
N PHE A 143 -11.37 17.08 5.31
CA PHE A 143 -10.28 17.99 4.95
C PHE A 143 -10.34 18.53 3.52
N GLY A 144 -11.26 17.99 2.70
CA GLY A 144 -11.31 18.29 1.27
C GLY A 144 -9.95 18.05 0.61
N GLY A 145 -9.60 18.91 -0.34
CA GLY A 145 -8.33 18.82 -1.05
C GLY A 145 -8.34 17.80 -2.18
N THR A 146 -7.15 17.50 -2.69
CA THR A 146 -6.95 16.57 -3.82
C THR A 146 -6.52 15.20 -3.32
N HIS A 147 -7.18 14.14 -3.81
CA HIS A 147 -6.91 12.76 -3.44
C HIS A 147 -6.36 11.97 -4.64
N ILE A 148 -5.08 11.62 -4.56
CA ILE A 148 -4.36 10.84 -5.56
C ILE A 148 -4.23 9.40 -5.06
N VAL A 149 -4.68 8.42 -5.84
CA VAL A 149 -4.55 6.99 -5.54
C VAL A 149 -3.49 6.36 -6.43
N LEU A 150 -2.50 5.69 -5.83
CA LEU A 150 -1.50 4.90 -6.54
C LEU A 150 -1.93 3.44 -6.59
N ILE A 151 -1.92 2.82 -7.78
CA ILE A 151 -2.26 1.40 -7.98
C ILE A 151 -1.15 0.63 -8.70
N ARG A 152 -0.84 -0.58 -8.21
CA ARG A 152 0.21 -1.46 -8.73
C ARG A 152 -0.33 -2.85 -9.00
N ASP A 153 0.32 -3.59 -9.90
CA ASP A 153 0.07 -5.01 -10.13
C ASP A 153 0.06 -5.77 -8.78
N PRO A 154 -1.05 -6.41 -8.40
CA PRO A 154 -1.20 -7.01 -7.08
C PRO A 154 -0.23 -8.18 -6.86
N VAL A 155 0.10 -8.94 -7.90
CA VAL A 155 1.04 -10.06 -7.78
C VAL A 155 2.46 -9.55 -7.55
N GLN A 156 2.92 -8.58 -8.34
CA GLN A 156 4.25 -7.99 -8.19
C GLN A 156 4.38 -7.19 -6.90
N GLN A 157 3.31 -6.49 -6.49
CA GLN A 157 3.25 -5.81 -5.20
C GLN A 157 3.37 -6.81 -4.05
N TRP A 158 2.59 -7.91 -4.08
CA TRP A 158 2.71 -8.95 -3.06
C TRP A 158 4.10 -9.57 -2.99
N ARG A 159 4.65 -9.92 -4.16
CA ARG A 159 6.00 -10.51 -4.27
C ARG A 159 7.07 -9.59 -3.72
N SER A 160 6.90 -8.27 -3.85
CA SER A 160 7.80 -7.27 -3.26
C SER A 160 7.82 -7.30 -1.73
N PHE A 161 6.71 -7.60 -1.06
CA PHE A 161 6.73 -7.86 0.38
C PHE A 161 7.37 -9.22 0.67
N TYR A 162 6.92 -10.25 -0.06
CA TYR A 162 7.24 -11.63 0.24
C TYR A 162 8.74 -11.93 0.06
N SER A 163 9.40 -11.30 -0.92
CA SER A 163 10.84 -11.45 -1.16
C SER A 163 11.71 -10.93 -0.03
N LEU A 164 11.17 -10.11 0.88
CA LEU A 164 11.92 -9.56 2.02
C LEU A 164 11.90 -10.46 3.25
N ARG A 165 11.23 -11.62 3.20
CA ARG A 165 11.26 -12.61 4.29
C ARG A 165 12.70 -13.06 4.57
N LYS A 166 13.16 -12.87 5.81
CA LYS A 166 14.43 -13.40 6.31
C LYS A 166 14.17 -14.56 7.27
N ARG A 167 14.57 -15.78 6.88
CA ARG A 167 14.12 -17.05 7.49
C ARG A 167 12.57 -17.16 7.32
N PRO A 168 11.90 -18.30 7.52
CA PRO A 168 10.45 -18.40 7.26
C PRO A 168 9.67 -17.63 8.34
N ARG A 169 9.72 -16.30 8.31
CA ARG A 169 9.04 -15.35 9.18
C ARG A 169 8.34 -14.32 8.28
N PRO A 170 7.06 -14.02 8.51
CA PRO A 170 6.36 -12.98 7.77
C PRO A 170 7.06 -11.64 7.94
N THR A 171 7.07 -10.82 6.88
CA THR A 171 7.53 -9.45 6.96
C THR A 171 6.54 -8.59 7.73
N TYR A 172 6.99 -7.41 8.18
CA TYR A 172 6.11 -6.43 8.80
C TYR A 172 4.89 -6.11 7.90
N PHE A 173 5.10 -5.98 6.58
CA PHE A 173 4.02 -5.71 5.62
C PHE A 173 2.94 -6.80 5.64
N GLU A 174 3.34 -8.07 5.72
CA GLU A 174 2.42 -9.21 5.80
C GLU A 174 1.65 -9.20 7.13
N LEU A 175 2.33 -8.87 8.24
CA LEU A 175 1.70 -8.80 9.56
C LEU A 175 0.62 -7.70 9.60
N CYS A 176 0.87 -6.54 8.98
CA CYS A 176 -0.14 -5.50 8.85
C CYS A 176 -1.37 -5.99 8.06
N GLN A 177 -1.19 -6.75 6.97
CA GLN A 177 -2.34 -7.30 6.23
C GLN A 177 -3.20 -8.21 7.11
N TYR A 178 -2.57 -9.03 7.96
CA TYR A 178 -3.32 -9.89 8.88
C TYR A 178 -4.10 -9.10 9.93
N VAL A 179 -3.47 -8.08 10.52
CA VAL A 179 -4.15 -7.21 11.51
C VAL A 179 -5.32 -6.48 10.86
N ILE A 180 -5.09 -5.79 9.74
CA ILE A 180 -6.13 -5.03 9.03
C ILE A 180 -7.29 -5.95 8.65
N LEU A 181 -7.03 -7.10 8.02
CA LEU A 181 -8.09 -8.01 7.62
C LEU A 181 -8.86 -8.57 8.82
N SER A 182 -8.19 -8.81 9.95
CA SER A 182 -8.85 -9.32 11.14
C SER A 182 -9.84 -8.34 11.78
N GLU A 183 -9.75 -7.06 11.43
CA GLU A 183 -10.51 -5.95 12.01
C GLU A 183 -11.36 -5.20 10.96
N ALA A 184 -11.25 -5.56 9.69
CA ALA A 184 -11.92 -4.88 8.59
C ALA A 184 -13.41 -5.20 8.58
N ALA A 185 -14.25 -4.17 8.68
CA ALA A 185 -15.66 -4.27 8.35
C ALA A 185 -15.83 -4.70 6.88
N GLY A 186 -16.61 -5.75 6.64
CA GLY A 186 -16.73 -6.39 5.32
C GLY A 186 -15.58 -7.36 4.98
N GLY A 187 -14.60 -7.52 5.87
CA GLY A 187 -13.50 -8.47 5.75
C GLY A 187 -13.71 -9.78 6.51
N GLU A 188 -14.81 -9.93 7.25
CA GLU A 188 -15.03 -10.99 8.25
C GLU A 188 -15.01 -12.38 7.63
N ALA A 189 -15.61 -12.55 6.45
CA ALA A 189 -15.60 -13.82 5.74
C ALA A 189 -14.18 -14.18 5.25
N GLY A 190 -13.42 -13.19 4.76
CA GLY A 190 -12.00 -13.35 4.41
C GLY A 190 -11.13 -13.68 5.63
N ALA A 191 -11.35 -12.99 6.75
CA ALA A 191 -10.66 -13.25 8.01
C ALA A 191 -10.95 -14.67 8.51
N ARG A 192 -12.21 -15.10 8.53
CA ARG A 192 -12.65 -16.44 8.93
C ARG A 192 -12.03 -17.52 8.05
N ARG A 193 -12.01 -17.32 6.73
CA ARG A 193 -11.37 -18.23 5.77
C ARG A 193 -9.90 -18.46 6.08
N LEU A 194 -9.20 -17.44 6.57
CA LEU A 194 -7.78 -17.51 6.93
C LEU A 194 -7.54 -17.83 8.41
N GLY A 195 -8.60 -18.04 9.20
CA GLY A 195 -8.51 -18.25 10.63
C GLY A 195 -7.89 -17.06 11.36
N LEU A 196 -8.18 -15.84 10.93
CA LEU A 196 -7.81 -14.60 11.61
C LEU A 196 -8.91 -14.21 12.60
N ALA A 197 -8.50 -13.63 13.72
CA ALA A 197 -9.42 -13.07 14.70
C ALA A 197 -8.87 -11.71 15.14
N ALA A 198 -9.77 -10.74 15.33
CA ALA A 198 -9.40 -9.41 15.82
C ALA A 198 -8.62 -9.54 17.13
N GLY A 199 -7.48 -8.88 17.19
CA GLY A 199 -6.71 -8.79 18.42
C GLY A 199 -7.28 -7.73 19.37
N LYS A 200 -6.88 -7.78 20.63
CA LYS A 200 -7.16 -6.72 21.63
C LYS A 200 -5.84 -6.07 22.07
N GLY A 201 -5.93 -4.82 22.52
CA GLY A 201 -4.80 -4.08 23.06
C GLY A 201 -3.95 -3.37 22.00
N GLU A 202 -2.73 -3.02 22.38
CA GLU A 202 -1.82 -2.21 21.57
C GLU A 202 -1.47 -2.88 20.24
N LEU A 203 -1.17 -2.06 19.23
CA LEU A 203 -0.81 -2.54 17.90
C LEU A 203 0.37 -3.52 17.93
N ALA A 204 1.36 -3.27 18.78
CA ALA A 204 2.52 -4.16 18.93
C ALA A 204 2.10 -5.58 19.38
N ASP A 205 1.17 -5.69 20.33
CA ASP A 205 0.69 -6.96 20.84
C ASP A 205 -0.11 -7.72 19.79
N ARG A 206 -0.96 -7.03 19.03
CA ARG A 206 -1.70 -7.59 17.90
C ARG A 206 -0.76 -8.12 16.82
N ILE A 207 0.26 -7.35 16.44
CA ILE A 207 1.30 -7.77 15.50
C ILE A 207 2.04 -9.02 16.02
N GLN A 208 2.40 -9.07 17.31
CA GLN A 208 3.07 -10.24 17.88
C GLN A 208 2.14 -11.46 17.94
N ALA A 209 0.86 -11.28 18.23
CA ALA A 209 -0.13 -12.36 18.23
C ALA A 209 -0.27 -13.00 16.85
N VAL A 210 -0.49 -12.21 15.79
CA VAL A 210 -0.57 -12.75 14.42
C VAL A 210 0.77 -13.32 13.96
N ARG A 211 1.91 -12.73 14.37
CA ARG A 211 3.24 -13.28 14.09
C ARG A 211 3.43 -14.66 14.70
N ARG A 212 3.06 -14.86 15.97
CA ARG A 212 3.16 -16.17 16.64
C ARG A 212 2.32 -17.22 15.91
N ARG A 213 1.07 -16.88 15.57
CA ARG A 213 0.12 -17.76 14.89
C ARG A 213 0.54 -18.12 13.47
N LEU A 214 1.04 -17.15 12.71
CA LEU A 214 1.24 -17.27 11.25
C LEU A 214 2.72 -17.33 10.84
N LYS A 215 3.63 -17.49 11.80
CA LYS A 215 5.09 -17.55 11.55
C LYS A 215 5.44 -18.51 10.40
N ARG A 216 4.78 -19.67 10.34
CA ARG A 216 5.03 -20.73 9.34
C ARG A 216 3.91 -20.87 8.31
N ALA A 217 3.01 -19.88 8.21
CA ALA A 217 1.93 -19.94 7.25
C ALA A 217 2.48 -20.02 5.80
N PRO A 218 1.88 -20.85 4.93
CA PRO A 218 2.30 -20.97 3.55
C PRO A 218 2.05 -19.67 2.78
N ALA A 219 2.79 -19.46 1.70
CA ALA A 219 2.72 -18.25 0.88
C ALA A 219 1.29 -17.89 0.43
N ARG A 220 0.44 -18.89 0.17
CA ARG A 220 -0.97 -18.69 -0.21
C ARG A 220 -1.78 -17.91 0.84
N VAL A 221 -1.52 -18.12 2.13
CA VAL A 221 -2.23 -17.42 3.23
C VAL A 221 -1.86 -15.94 3.24
N SER A 222 -0.56 -15.65 3.06
CA SER A 222 -0.06 -14.28 2.93
C SER A 222 -0.64 -13.58 1.71
N PHE A 223 -0.64 -14.26 0.55
CA PHE A 223 -1.20 -13.71 -0.68
C PHE A 223 -2.69 -13.45 -0.55
N ALA A 224 -3.46 -14.38 0.01
CA ALA A 224 -4.90 -14.22 0.22
C ALA A 224 -5.22 -13.06 1.17
N ALA A 225 -4.49 -12.92 2.28
CA ALA A 225 -4.67 -11.81 3.22
C ALA A 225 -4.34 -10.46 2.56
N PHE A 226 -3.21 -10.39 1.86
CA PHE A 226 -2.85 -9.21 1.08
C PHE A 226 -3.93 -8.86 0.06
N LEU A 227 -4.42 -9.84 -0.70
CA LEU A 227 -5.39 -9.59 -1.74
C LEU A 227 -6.73 -9.10 -1.17
N ALA A 228 -7.18 -9.65 -0.05
CA ALA A 228 -8.39 -9.19 0.62
C ALA A 228 -8.28 -7.71 0.98
N VAL A 229 -7.20 -7.32 1.68
CA VAL A 229 -6.96 -5.92 2.04
C VAL A 229 -6.77 -5.04 0.82
N TYR A 230 -6.06 -5.53 -0.21
CA TYR A 230 -5.85 -4.83 -1.47
C TYR A 230 -7.19 -4.51 -2.14
N VAL A 231 -8.04 -5.51 -2.39
CA VAL A 231 -9.31 -5.30 -3.09
C VAL A 231 -10.26 -4.42 -2.27
N LEU A 232 -10.43 -4.68 -0.97
CA LEU A 232 -11.26 -3.84 -0.09
C LEU A 232 -10.77 -2.38 -0.08
N SER A 233 -9.45 -2.17 -0.01
CA SER A 233 -8.84 -0.83 -0.02
C SER A 233 -9.15 -0.07 -1.30
N TYR A 234 -9.00 -0.69 -2.48
CA TYR A 234 -9.26 -0.01 -3.75
C TYR A 234 -10.74 0.12 -4.08
N VAL A 235 -11.60 -0.81 -3.63
CA VAL A 235 -13.06 -0.62 -3.70
C VAL A 235 -13.49 0.59 -2.88
N ALA A 236 -12.90 0.80 -1.70
CA ALA A 236 -13.14 2.00 -0.90
C ALA A 236 -12.58 3.27 -1.57
N ALA A 237 -11.39 3.20 -2.18
CA ALA A 237 -10.66 4.37 -2.62
C ALA A 237 -10.98 4.89 -4.02
N LEU A 238 -11.13 4.00 -5.01
CA LEU A 238 -11.26 4.41 -6.41
C LEU A 238 -12.46 5.34 -6.67
N PRO A 239 -13.65 5.15 -6.07
CA PRO A 239 -14.77 6.07 -6.26
C PRO A 239 -14.55 7.48 -5.70
N ARG A 240 -13.50 7.70 -4.90
CA ARG A 240 -13.25 8.93 -4.13
C ARG A 240 -11.96 9.64 -4.53
N ALA A 241 -11.23 9.07 -5.49
CA ALA A 241 -9.99 9.61 -6.01
C ALA A 241 -10.27 10.67 -7.07
N ASP A 242 -9.54 11.77 -7.03
CA ASP A 242 -9.52 12.77 -8.11
C ASP A 242 -8.56 12.34 -9.23
N LEU A 243 -7.53 11.58 -8.89
CA LEU A 243 -6.57 11.01 -9.83
C LEU A 243 -6.15 9.59 -9.41
N VAL A 244 -6.09 8.68 -10.38
CA VAL A 244 -5.55 7.32 -10.18
C VAL A 244 -4.31 7.13 -11.05
N ILE A 245 -3.17 6.85 -10.40
CA ILE A 245 -1.88 6.64 -11.06
C ILE A 245 -1.54 5.16 -11.04
N ASP A 246 -1.47 4.56 -12.21
CA ASP A 246 -0.90 3.22 -12.42
C ASP A 246 0.62 3.32 -12.38
N VAL A 247 1.22 2.90 -11.26
CA VAL A 247 2.67 3.03 -11.07
C VAL A 247 3.49 2.05 -11.91
N ASP A 248 2.87 1.01 -12.49
CA ASP A 248 3.57 0.12 -13.42
C ASP A 248 3.73 0.80 -14.79
N ARG A 249 2.74 1.62 -15.20
CA ARG A 249 2.82 2.45 -16.41
C ARG A 249 3.70 3.67 -16.21
N LEU A 250 3.67 4.28 -15.01
CA LEU A 250 4.43 5.50 -14.72
C LEU A 250 5.92 5.40 -15.06
N GLY A 251 6.55 4.25 -14.80
CA GLY A 251 7.96 4.02 -15.12
C GLY A 251 8.24 3.35 -16.47
N ALA A 252 7.21 2.98 -17.24
CA ALA A 252 7.34 2.22 -18.49
C ALA A 252 6.78 2.96 -19.73
N ASP A 253 5.96 3.98 -19.52
CA ASP A 253 5.24 4.72 -20.56
C ASP A 253 5.50 6.23 -20.36
N PRO A 254 6.47 6.83 -21.09
CA PRO A 254 6.84 8.23 -20.94
C PRO A 254 5.70 9.21 -21.26
N GLU A 255 4.79 8.83 -22.15
CA GLU A 255 3.63 9.66 -22.46
C GLU A 255 2.67 9.67 -21.27
N TYR A 256 2.33 8.49 -20.74
CA TYR A 256 1.54 8.39 -19.51
C TYR A 256 2.16 9.16 -18.34
N ALA A 257 3.48 9.09 -18.18
CA ALA A 257 4.18 9.84 -17.14
C ALA A 257 3.99 11.36 -17.28
N ARG A 258 4.10 11.90 -18.50
CA ARG A 258 3.81 13.33 -18.77
C ARG A 258 2.34 13.66 -18.52
N THR A 259 1.41 12.81 -18.98
CA THR A 259 -0.03 13.01 -18.73
C THR A 259 -0.35 13.07 -17.24
N MET A 260 0.24 12.19 -16.42
CA MET A 260 0.03 12.20 -14.97
C MET A 260 0.66 13.43 -14.31
N ALA A 261 1.84 13.87 -14.73
CA ALA A 261 2.45 15.11 -14.25
C ALA A 261 1.57 16.33 -14.54
N THR A 262 1.05 16.46 -15.77
CA THR A 262 0.12 17.52 -16.15
C THR A 262 -1.19 17.44 -15.37
N ALA A 263 -1.74 16.25 -15.16
CA ALA A 263 -2.96 16.09 -14.37
C ALA A 263 -2.77 16.56 -12.91
N ILE A 264 -1.62 16.25 -12.29
CA ILE A 264 -1.28 16.74 -10.94
C ILE A 264 -1.16 18.26 -10.93
N GLU A 265 -0.47 18.84 -11.90
CA GLU A 265 -0.33 20.29 -12.01
C GLU A 265 -1.68 20.99 -12.17
N VAL A 266 -2.57 20.46 -13.01
CA VAL A 266 -3.94 21.00 -13.19
C VAL A 266 -4.77 20.91 -11.91
N LEU A 267 -4.70 19.79 -11.20
CA LEU A 267 -5.50 19.57 -9.99
C LEU A 267 -4.99 20.36 -8.78
N THR A 268 -3.67 20.58 -8.70
CA THR A 268 -3.03 21.02 -7.44
C THR A 268 -2.23 22.32 -7.56
N GLY A 269 -1.88 22.72 -8.77
CA GLY A 269 -0.89 23.77 -9.04
C GLY A 269 0.56 23.34 -8.81
N VAL A 270 0.80 22.07 -8.40
CA VAL A 270 2.14 21.54 -8.14
C VAL A 270 2.67 20.85 -9.39
N ARG A 271 3.77 21.38 -9.93
CA ARG A 271 4.44 20.79 -11.08
C ARG A 271 5.42 19.71 -10.64
N LEU A 272 5.19 18.49 -11.12
CA LEU A 272 6.10 17.35 -10.94
C LEU A 272 6.74 16.95 -12.26
N ASP A 273 7.86 16.25 -12.16
CA ASP A 273 8.48 15.55 -13.28
C ASP A 273 8.65 14.08 -12.91
N PHE A 274 8.32 13.17 -13.82
CA PHE A 274 8.43 11.72 -13.65
C PHE A 274 9.36 11.06 -14.69
N SER A 275 10.13 11.85 -15.45
CA SER A 275 11.04 11.37 -16.50
C SER A 275 12.10 10.37 -16.00
N ASP A 276 12.46 10.47 -14.72
CA ASP A 276 13.39 9.59 -14.01
C ASP A 276 12.72 8.35 -13.41
N CYS A 277 11.39 8.19 -13.54
CA CYS A 277 10.70 7.02 -13.00
C CYS A 277 11.19 5.75 -13.69
N ARG A 278 11.41 4.69 -12.89
CA ARG A 278 11.84 3.38 -13.38
C ARG A 278 10.98 2.30 -12.74
N THR A 279 10.39 1.45 -13.58
CA THR A 279 9.67 0.26 -13.10
C THR A 279 10.68 -0.77 -12.60
N PRO A 280 10.59 -1.23 -11.33
CA PRO A 280 11.46 -2.29 -10.85
C PRO A 280 11.30 -3.56 -11.68
N ALA A 281 12.41 -4.26 -11.93
CA ALA A 281 12.36 -5.56 -12.58
C ALA A 281 11.37 -6.50 -11.84
N PRO A 282 10.55 -7.28 -12.58
CA PRO A 282 9.65 -8.24 -11.96
C PRO A 282 10.42 -9.20 -11.05
N HIS A 283 9.82 -9.58 -9.93
CA HIS A 283 10.44 -10.57 -9.05
C HIS A 283 10.49 -11.91 -9.79
N ALA A 284 11.67 -12.52 -9.89
CA ALA A 284 11.87 -13.81 -10.54
C ALA A 284 11.47 -15.00 -9.63
N GLY A 285 11.32 -16.18 -10.23
CA GLY A 285 11.02 -17.44 -9.54
C GLY A 285 9.54 -17.83 -9.51
N ARG A 286 9.26 -19.12 -9.30
CA ARG A 286 7.90 -19.64 -9.18
C ARG A 286 7.62 -19.94 -7.71
N LEU A 287 6.71 -19.19 -7.10
CA LEU A 287 6.17 -19.53 -5.79
C LEU A 287 5.04 -20.56 -5.96
N PRO A 288 4.84 -21.49 -5.01
CA PRO A 288 3.77 -22.47 -5.06
C PRO A 288 2.42 -21.83 -4.66
N VAL A 289 2.05 -20.75 -5.34
CA VAL A 289 0.78 -20.03 -5.18
C VAL A 289 0.05 -20.05 -6.51
N ASP A 290 -1.18 -20.55 -6.48
CA ASP A 290 -2.10 -20.45 -7.60
C ASP A 290 -2.85 -19.11 -7.51
N TYR A 291 -2.19 -18.04 -7.96
CA TYR A 291 -2.67 -16.67 -7.74
C TYR A 291 -4.11 -16.46 -8.17
N ARG A 292 -4.49 -16.98 -9.35
CA ARG A 292 -5.86 -16.85 -9.85
C ARG A 292 -6.86 -17.59 -8.97
N LYS A 293 -6.56 -18.83 -8.58
CA LYS A 293 -7.44 -19.62 -7.70
C LYS A 293 -7.64 -18.95 -6.34
N GLU A 294 -6.54 -18.50 -5.72
CA GLU A 294 -6.63 -17.79 -4.43
C GLU A 294 -7.39 -16.47 -4.58
N ALA A 295 -7.24 -15.79 -5.71
CA ALA A 295 -7.92 -14.53 -5.96
C ALA A 295 -9.42 -14.68 -6.16
N VAL A 296 -9.85 -15.61 -7.00
CA VAL A 296 -11.27 -15.91 -7.20
C VAL A 296 -11.91 -16.30 -5.87
N ALA A 297 -11.29 -17.23 -5.14
CA ALA A 297 -11.84 -17.69 -3.87
C ALA A 297 -11.92 -16.59 -2.79
N MET A 298 -11.01 -15.62 -2.82
CA MET A 298 -11.07 -14.48 -1.88
C MET A 298 -12.11 -13.44 -2.32
N ILE A 299 -12.21 -13.14 -3.62
CA ILE A 299 -13.23 -12.22 -4.16
C ILE A 299 -14.64 -12.75 -3.90
N GLU A 300 -14.86 -14.06 -4.08
CA GLU A 300 -16.10 -14.75 -3.74
C GLU A 300 -16.38 -14.69 -2.24
N ALA A 301 -15.36 -14.96 -1.41
CA ALA A 301 -15.53 -14.91 0.05
C ALA A 301 -15.89 -13.51 0.56
N LEU A 302 -15.44 -12.45 -0.13
CA LEU A 302 -15.75 -11.06 0.22
C LEU A 302 -17.02 -10.53 -0.47
N ASP A 303 -17.69 -11.34 -1.29
CA ASP A 303 -18.86 -10.93 -2.08
C ASP A 303 -18.61 -9.69 -2.96
N LEU A 304 -17.43 -9.62 -3.60
CA LEU A 304 -17.01 -8.45 -4.39
C LEU A 304 -17.15 -8.62 -5.90
N SER A 305 -17.64 -9.77 -6.37
CA SER A 305 -17.74 -10.07 -7.81
C SER A 305 -18.55 -9.01 -8.57
N ALA A 306 -19.77 -8.71 -8.11
CA ALA A 306 -20.64 -7.72 -8.75
C ALA A 306 -20.00 -6.32 -8.74
N THR A 307 -19.47 -5.90 -7.59
CA THR A 307 -18.79 -4.61 -7.40
C THR A 307 -17.60 -4.43 -8.34
N LEU A 308 -16.80 -5.47 -8.55
CA LEU A 308 -15.64 -5.41 -9.44
C LEU A 308 -16.02 -5.34 -10.92
N THR A 309 -17.12 -5.99 -11.31
CA THR A 309 -17.59 -6.01 -12.71
C THR A 309 -18.48 -4.83 -13.08
N ALA A 310 -18.99 -4.08 -12.10
CA ALA A 310 -19.83 -2.93 -12.34
C ALA A 310 -19.07 -1.82 -13.11
N PRO A 311 -19.73 -1.12 -14.05
CA PRO A 311 -19.16 0.07 -14.68
C PRO A 311 -18.81 1.14 -13.64
N GLY A 312 -17.68 1.82 -13.82
CA GLY A 312 -17.27 2.93 -12.95
C GLY A 312 -15.81 2.87 -12.52
N PRO A 313 -15.41 3.68 -11.52
CA PRO A 313 -14.01 3.83 -11.11
C PRO A 313 -13.35 2.51 -10.68
N VAL A 314 -14.12 1.58 -10.11
CA VAL A 314 -13.63 0.26 -9.66
C VAL A 314 -13.24 -0.65 -10.83
N GLN A 315 -13.74 -0.40 -12.05
CA GLN A 315 -13.36 -1.18 -13.23
C GLN A 315 -11.85 -1.15 -13.52
N THR A 316 -11.15 -0.08 -13.11
CA THR A 316 -9.67 -0.03 -13.18
C THR A 316 -9.01 -1.11 -12.33
N LEU A 317 -9.55 -1.39 -11.13
CA LEU A 317 -9.10 -2.50 -10.29
C LEU A 317 -9.34 -3.85 -10.96
N TYR A 318 -10.51 -4.06 -11.55
CA TYR A 318 -10.83 -5.30 -12.26
C TYR A 318 -9.87 -5.56 -13.43
N ARG A 319 -9.63 -4.55 -14.29
CA ARG A 319 -8.65 -4.65 -15.39
C ARG A 319 -7.25 -5.00 -14.88
N LYS A 320 -6.85 -4.41 -13.74
CA LYS A 320 -5.58 -4.72 -13.09
C LYS A 320 -5.51 -6.18 -12.63
N LEU A 321 -6.57 -6.68 -12.00
CA LEU A 321 -6.67 -8.07 -11.53
C LEU A 321 -6.63 -9.06 -12.70
N VAL A 322 -7.41 -8.83 -13.76
CA VAL A 322 -7.44 -9.71 -14.95
C VAL A 322 -6.05 -9.80 -15.59
N ARG A 323 -5.35 -8.67 -15.75
CA ARG A 323 -4.00 -8.63 -16.31
C ARG A 323 -2.98 -9.37 -15.44
N ALA A 324 -3.07 -9.21 -14.12
CA ALA A 324 -2.14 -9.83 -13.18
C ALA A 324 -2.40 -11.33 -12.96
N LEU A 325 -3.61 -11.81 -13.28
CA LEU A 325 -4.10 -13.15 -12.99
C LEU A 325 -4.62 -13.83 -14.27
N PRO A 326 -3.77 -14.01 -15.30
CA PRO A 326 -4.19 -14.55 -16.58
C PRO A 326 -4.83 -15.93 -16.43
N GLU A 327 -5.72 -16.27 -17.36
CA GLU A 327 -6.28 -17.60 -17.43
C GLU A 327 -5.17 -18.62 -17.55
N ARG A 328 -5.32 -19.75 -16.85
CA ARG A 328 -4.47 -20.90 -17.18
C ARG A 328 -4.80 -21.27 -18.62
N GLU A 329 -3.80 -21.28 -19.49
CA GLU A 329 -3.90 -22.08 -20.70
C GLU A 329 -4.41 -23.46 -20.30
N ARG A 330 -5.53 -23.87 -20.88
CA ARG A 330 -6.05 -25.23 -20.66
C ARG A 330 -4.92 -26.17 -21.03
N ALA A 331 -4.35 -26.86 -20.05
CA ALA A 331 -3.35 -27.89 -20.31
C ALA A 331 -3.98 -28.86 -21.30
N THR A 332 -3.49 -28.84 -22.54
CA THR A 332 -3.98 -29.74 -23.57
C THR A 332 -3.77 -31.17 -23.10
N PRO A 333 -4.60 -32.13 -23.55
CA PRO A 333 -4.38 -33.55 -23.26
C PRO A 333 -2.93 -33.97 -23.54
N TRP A 334 -2.32 -33.37 -24.58
CA TRP A 334 -0.92 -33.55 -24.96
C TRP A 334 0.08 -33.04 -23.91
N ALA A 335 -0.13 -31.86 -23.34
CA ALA A 335 0.72 -31.32 -22.27
C ALA A 335 0.65 -32.16 -20.98
N ARG A 336 -0.53 -32.73 -20.66
CA ARG A 336 -0.68 -33.66 -19.53
C ARG A 336 0.00 -35.00 -19.80
N MET A 337 -0.09 -35.50 -21.03
CA MET A 337 0.56 -36.73 -21.45
C MET A 337 2.09 -36.59 -21.41
N LEU A 338 2.64 -35.49 -21.93
CA LEU A 338 4.08 -35.18 -21.85
C LEU A 338 4.59 -35.03 -20.41
N ALA A 339 3.81 -34.43 -19.51
CA ALA A 339 4.17 -34.35 -18.09
C ALA A 339 4.16 -35.73 -17.40
N LEU A 340 3.19 -36.59 -17.73
CA LEU A 340 3.13 -37.99 -17.28
C LEU A 340 4.31 -38.82 -17.81
N TRP A 341 4.69 -38.62 -19.07
CA TRP A 341 5.83 -39.29 -19.68
C TRP A 341 7.17 -38.84 -19.08
N ARG A 342 7.35 -37.54 -18.82
CA ARG A 342 8.55 -37.03 -18.10
C ARG A 342 8.62 -37.55 -16.65
N GLY A 343 7.47 -37.69 -15.98
CA GLY A 343 7.40 -38.27 -14.63
C GLY A 343 7.67 -39.78 -14.59
N ARG A 344 7.32 -40.53 -15.65
CA ARG A 344 7.63 -41.96 -15.79
C ARG A 344 9.07 -42.21 -16.26
N GLY A 345 9.59 -41.41 -17.17
CA GLY A 345 10.99 -41.48 -17.63
C GLY A 345 12.00 -41.26 -16.49
N ALA A 346 11.71 -40.31 -15.58
CA ALA A 346 12.54 -40.09 -14.40
C ALA A 346 12.54 -41.25 -13.39
N ARG A 347 11.48 -42.08 -13.37
CA ARG A 347 11.41 -43.28 -12.51
C ARG A 347 12.08 -44.52 -13.12
N LEU A 348 12.22 -44.57 -14.45
CA LEU A 348 12.90 -45.67 -15.14
C LEU A 348 14.42 -45.49 -15.22
N GLY A 349 14.92 -44.25 -15.07
CA GLY A 349 16.36 -43.97 -14.99
C GLY A 349 16.99 -44.22 -13.61
N ALA A 350 16.19 -44.35 -12.55
CA ALA A 350 16.68 -44.59 -11.19
C ALA A 350 16.65 -46.07 -10.76
N ALA A 351 16.23 -46.98 -11.65
CA ALA A 351 16.18 -48.43 -11.40
C ALA A 351 17.30 -49.22 -12.12
N ARG A 352 18.29 -48.52 -12.68
CA ARG A 352 19.54 -49.11 -13.19
C ARG A 352 20.73 -48.28 -12.69
N ALA A 353 21.12 -48.52 -11.45
CA ALA A 353 22.45 -48.27 -10.93
C ALA A 353 22.76 -49.38 -9.94
#